data_AF-A0A382BNB6-F1
#
_entry.id   AF-A0A382BNB6-F1
#
_cell.length_a   1.000
_cell.length_b   1.000
_cell.length_c   1.000
_cell.angle_alpha   90.00
_cell.angle_beta   90.00
_cell.angle_gamma   90.00
#
_symmetry.space_group_name_H-M   'P 1'
#
loop_
_entity.id
_entity.type
_entity.pdbx_description
1 polymer ?
#
loop_
_entity_poly.entity_id
_entity_poly.type
_entity_poly.pdbx_seq_one_letter_code
_entity_poly.pdbx_strand_id
1 'polypeptide(L)'
;MDFDIKGRLSRLTEKFESAGCEALLVTSLTNIYYLSGFTGSAGLLWIDAEKALLLVDGRYGDQAVEEVEKSGAQIEVEMVGAKQSERLKTVSRMTKRVGLEAQSVTWARMKSLEKVFESSELRFTEGLVEDLRQIKDKGEITLMKTAAEIADKALANIWPMLETGVSEKEVSTALDEMMVKQGAEGTAFETIIAAGPNSARPHARPGDRILSEGDLVVCDMGALYKNYRSDMTRSTRIGGTGTGQPAEMLEVVLEAQKAG
;
A
#
# COMPACT_ATOMS: atom_id res chain seq x y z
N MET A 1 9.49 7.47 16.44
CA MET A 1 9.71 6.54 15.31
C MET A 1 10.60 7.26 14.33
N ASP A 2 11.67 6.62 13.88
CA ASP A 2 12.71 7.23 13.04
C ASP A 2 12.26 7.24 11.57
N PHE A 3 11.22 8.03 11.26
CA PHE A 3 10.83 8.31 9.88
C PHE A 3 11.68 9.45 9.32
N ASP A 4 12.16 9.29 8.09
CA ASP A 4 12.87 10.35 7.37
C ASP A 4 11.94 11.12 6.43
N ILE A 5 10.78 11.55 6.93
CA ILE A 5 9.80 12.28 6.10
C ILE A 5 10.38 13.61 5.62
N LYS A 6 11.16 14.29 6.48
CA LYS A 6 11.84 15.55 6.14
C LYS A 6 12.75 15.44 4.91
N GLY A 7 13.51 14.35 4.78
CA GLY A 7 14.43 14.15 3.66
C GLY A 7 13.75 13.76 2.34
N ARG A 8 12.50 13.27 2.37
CA ARG A 8 11.80 12.75 1.18
C ARG A 8 11.56 13.82 0.12
N LEU A 9 11.17 15.03 0.54
CA LEU A 9 10.92 16.15 -0.40
C LEU A 9 12.20 16.57 -1.12
N SER A 10 13.33 16.70 -0.40
CA SER A 10 14.62 17.04 -1.02
C SER A 10 15.06 16.00 -2.05
N ARG A 11 14.96 14.71 -1.72
CA ARG A 11 15.30 13.64 -2.67
C ARG A 11 14.38 13.60 -3.88
N LEU A 12 13.11 13.98 -3.72
CA LEU A 12 12.16 14.06 -4.81
C LEU A 12 12.47 15.23 -5.75
N THR A 13 12.75 16.42 -5.20
CA THR A 13 13.05 17.61 -6.01
C THR A 13 14.36 17.47 -6.79
N GLU A 14 15.35 16.76 -6.27
CA GLU A 14 16.58 16.39 -6.99
C GLU A 14 16.30 15.61 -8.31
N LYS A 15 15.19 14.88 -8.40
CA LYS A 15 14.81 14.13 -9.61
C LYS A 15 14.16 15.00 -10.69
N PHE A 16 13.69 16.22 -10.38
CA PHE A 16 12.86 17.03 -11.28
C PHE A 16 13.58 17.41 -12.58
N GLU A 17 14.87 17.78 -12.51
CA GLU A 17 15.65 18.11 -13.70
C GLU A 17 15.72 16.91 -14.68
N SER A 18 16.06 15.73 -14.16
CA SER A 18 16.12 14.50 -14.97
C SER A 18 14.76 14.08 -15.51
N ALA A 19 13.68 14.39 -14.79
CA ALA A 19 12.31 14.15 -15.21
C ALA A 19 11.77 15.22 -16.19
N GLY A 20 12.54 16.29 -16.44
CA GLY A 20 12.17 17.37 -17.34
C GLY A 20 10.99 18.22 -16.84
N CYS A 21 10.73 18.26 -15.52
CA CYS A 21 9.69 19.08 -14.91
C CYS A 21 10.27 20.08 -13.89
N GLU A 22 9.50 21.11 -13.56
CA GLU A 22 9.86 22.14 -12.57
C GLU A 22 9.02 22.03 -11.30
N ALA A 23 7.84 21.41 -11.43
CA ALA A 23 6.96 21.05 -10.34
C ALA A 23 6.33 19.68 -10.60
N LEU A 24 5.84 19.03 -9.56
CA LEU A 24 5.08 17.79 -9.62
C LEU A 24 3.73 17.99 -8.92
N LEU A 25 2.65 17.61 -9.59
CA LEU A 25 1.35 17.42 -8.94
C LEU A 25 1.20 15.94 -8.57
N VAL A 26 1.34 15.65 -7.28
CA VAL A 26 1.15 14.32 -6.71
C VAL A 26 -0.35 14.11 -6.46
N THR A 27 -0.91 13.07 -7.07
CA THR A 27 -2.34 12.72 -7.03
C THR A 27 -2.60 11.37 -6.36
N SER A 28 -1.59 10.51 -6.30
CA SER A 28 -1.65 9.23 -5.60
C SER A 28 -1.68 9.47 -4.10
N LEU A 29 -2.76 9.07 -3.43
CA LEU A 29 -2.87 9.16 -1.97
C LEU A 29 -1.77 8.39 -1.25
N THR A 30 -1.24 7.32 -1.85
CA THR A 30 -0.11 6.58 -1.28
C THR A 30 1.16 7.42 -1.29
N ASN A 31 1.38 8.19 -2.36
CA ASN A 31 2.54 9.08 -2.49
C ASN A 31 2.36 10.33 -1.64
N ILE A 32 1.14 10.86 -1.53
CA ILE A 32 0.82 11.94 -0.59
C ILE A 32 1.13 11.49 0.84
N TYR A 33 0.61 10.34 1.29
CA TYR A 33 0.92 9.78 2.60
C TYR A 33 2.44 9.61 2.81
N TYR A 34 3.15 9.07 1.82
CA TYR A 34 4.60 8.91 1.91
C TYR A 34 5.34 10.25 2.06
N LEU A 35 4.94 11.29 1.34
CA LEU A 35 5.64 12.57 1.36
C LEU A 35 5.24 13.46 2.54
N SER A 36 4.03 13.30 3.08
CA SER A 36 3.46 14.23 4.06
C SER A 36 3.05 13.61 5.40
N GLY A 37 2.86 12.29 5.46
CA GLY A 37 2.26 11.60 6.59
C GLY A 37 0.72 11.72 6.66
N PHE A 38 0.09 12.47 5.76
CA PHE A 38 -1.36 12.66 5.72
C PHE A 38 -2.10 11.37 5.36
N THR A 39 -3.09 10.98 6.17
CA THR A 39 -3.84 9.72 6.05
C THR A 39 -5.23 9.87 5.45
N GLY A 40 -5.64 11.10 5.10
CA GLY A 40 -6.98 11.34 4.55
C GLY A 40 -7.18 10.75 3.15
N SER A 41 -8.44 10.58 2.77
CA SER A 41 -8.82 9.90 1.52
C SER A 41 -9.05 10.85 0.33
N ALA A 42 -8.74 12.14 0.49
CA ALA A 42 -8.76 13.11 -0.60
C ALA A 42 -7.73 14.22 -0.38
N GLY A 43 -6.94 14.50 -1.42
CA GLY A 43 -5.97 15.60 -1.42
C GLY A 43 -5.16 15.62 -2.70
N LEU A 44 -4.50 16.75 -2.96
CA LEU A 44 -3.48 16.90 -3.99
C LEU A 44 -2.27 17.56 -3.37
N LEU A 45 -1.07 17.09 -3.70
CA LEU A 45 0.16 17.70 -3.19
C LEU A 45 0.93 18.31 -4.37
N TRP A 46 1.04 19.63 -4.35
CA TRP A 46 1.89 20.38 -5.26
C TRP A 46 3.29 20.49 -4.67
N ILE A 47 4.33 20.22 -5.46
CA ILE A 47 5.72 20.35 -5.05
C ILE A 47 6.50 21.03 -6.16
N ASP A 48 7.19 22.11 -5.85
CA ASP A 48 8.15 22.78 -6.73
C ASP A 48 9.47 23.03 -5.97
N ALA A 49 10.41 23.75 -6.58
CA ALA A 49 11.70 24.06 -5.98
C ALA A 49 11.61 25.00 -4.76
N GLU A 50 10.52 25.75 -4.61
CA GLU A 50 10.34 26.73 -3.54
C GLU A 50 9.53 26.16 -2.37
N LYS A 51 8.51 25.34 -2.65
CA LYS A 51 7.59 24.85 -1.63
C LYS A 51 6.86 23.56 -1.99
N ALA A 52 6.27 22.97 -0.94
CA ALA A 52 5.28 21.92 -1.04
C ALA A 52 3.96 22.38 -0.41
N LEU A 53 2.84 22.14 -1.09
CA LEU A 53 1.51 22.58 -0.70
C LEU A 53 0.50 21.43 -0.85
N LEU A 54 -0.01 20.95 0.28
CA LEU A 54 -1.08 19.97 0.35
C LEU A 54 -2.43 20.67 0.32
N LEU A 55 -3.18 20.40 -0.74
CA LEU A 55 -4.53 20.90 -1.00
C LEU A 55 -5.57 19.85 -0.58
N VAL A 56 -6.36 20.13 0.44
CA VAL A 56 -7.40 19.22 0.96
C VAL A 56 -8.78 19.85 0.94
N ASP A 57 -9.85 19.05 0.95
CA ASP A 57 -11.21 19.59 1.12
C ASP A 57 -11.56 19.80 2.61
N GLY A 58 -12.74 20.39 2.87
CA GLY A 58 -13.15 20.79 4.22
C GLY A 58 -13.33 19.67 5.23
N ARG A 59 -13.34 18.41 4.80
CA ARG A 59 -13.37 17.25 5.72
C ARG A 59 -12.05 17.03 6.43
N TYR A 60 -10.95 17.51 5.84
CA TYR A 60 -9.59 17.14 6.24
C TYR A 60 -8.73 18.31 6.69
N GLY A 61 -9.24 19.55 6.73
CA GLY A 61 -8.44 20.74 7.07
C GLY A 61 -7.63 20.58 8.36
N ASP A 62 -8.33 20.32 9.48
CA ASP A 62 -7.69 20.17 10.79
C ASP A 62 -6.80 18.92 10.86
N GLN A 63 -7.28 17.79 10.32
CA GLN A 63 -6.52 16.54 10.27
C GLN A 63 -5.19 16.70 9.52
N ALA A 64 -5.22 17.34 8.35
CA ALA A 64 -4.05 17.49 7.50
C ALA A 64 -2.99 18.36 8.16
N VAL A 65 -3.39 19.45 8.84
CA VAL A 65 -2.45 20.28 9.61
C VAL A 65 -1.79 19.46 10.71
N GLU A 66 -2.57 18.76 11.55
CA GLU A 66 -2.04 17.96 12.66
C GLU A 66 -1.08 16.87 12.19
N GLU A 67 -1.46 16.11 11.16
CA GLU A 67 -0.66 14.97 10.66
C GLU A 67 0.63 15.41 9.98
N VAL A 68 0.58 16.49 9.20
CA VAL A 68 1.77 17.06 8.54
C VAL A 68 2.75 17.65 9.55
N GLU A 69 2.25 18.36 10.57
CA GLU A 69 3.10 18.87 11.66
C GLU A 69 3.75 17.74 12.45
N LYS A 70 2.96 16.71 12.81
CA LYS A 70 3.44 15.55 13.56
C LYS A 70 4.45 14.71 12.78
N SER A 71 4.28 14.61 11.46
CA SER A 71 5.24 13.93 10.58
C SER A 71 6.55 14.72 10.43
N GLY A 72 6.50 16.03 10.69
CA GLY A 72 7.60 16.96 10.51
C GLY A 72 7.86 17.29 9.05
N ALA A 73 6.97 16.95 8.13
CA ALA A 73 7.07 17.32 6.72
C ALA A 73 7.01 18.84 6.56
N GLN A 74 7.86 19.40 5.70
CA GLN A 74 7.84 20.83 5.38
C GLN A 74 6.84 21.08 4.26
N ILE A 75 5.55 20.98 4.59
CA ILE A 75 4.44 21.09 3.65
C ILE A 75 3.41 22.07 4.22
N GLU A 76 3.07 23.08 3.44
CA GLU A 76 1.93 23.96 3.74
C GLU A 76 0.62 23.20 3.50
N VAL A 77 -0.38 23.42 4.34
CA VAL A 77 -1.71 22.82 4.18
C VAL A 77 -2.71 23.91 3.87
N GLU A 78 -3.51 23.73 2.81
CA GLU A 78 -4.56 24.66 2.42
C GLU A 78 -5.86 23.92 2.14
N MET A 79 -6.92 24.36 2.81
CA MET A 79 -8.27 23.85 2.60
C MET A 79 -8.89 24.50 1.36
N VAL A 80 -9.03 23.71 0.29
CA VAL A 80 -9.62 24.11 -0.98
C VAL A 80 -10.81 23.21 -1.32
N GLY A 81 -12.00 23.80 -1.27
CA GLY A 81 -13.23 23.14 -1.77
C GLY A 81 -13.31 23.26 -3.29
N ALA A 82 -14.41 23.84 -3.79
CA ALA A 82 -14.62 24.10 -5.22
C ALA A 82 -13.51 24.94 -5.89
N LYS A 83 -12.66 25.62 -5.11
CA LYS A 83 -11.58 26.52 -5.56
C LYS A 83 -10.24 25.81 -5.86
N GLN A 84 -10.19 24.48 -5.79
CA GLN A 84 -8.95 23.71 -5.97
C GLN A 84 -8.27 24.01 -7.32
N SER A 85 -9.05 24.10 -8.40
CA SER A 85 -8.53 24.34 -9.75
C SER A 85 -7.94 25.75 -9.89
N GLU A 86 -8.61 26.76 -9.34
CA GLU A 86 -8.12 28.14 -9.30
C GLU A 86 -6.84 28.25 -8.46
N ARG A 87 -6.77 27.48 -7.36
CA ARG A 87 -5.57 27.45 -6.55
C ARG A 87 -4.39 26.83 -7.30
N LEU A 88 -4.61 25.70 -7.98
CA LEU A 88 -3.61 25.07 -8.85
C LEU A 88 -3.14 26.01 -9.97
N LYS A 89 -4.06 26.74 -10.63
CA LYS A 89 -3.72 27.80 -11.60
C LYS A 89 -2.81 28.87 -11.00
N THR A 90 -3.09 29.27 -9.76
CA THR A 90 -2.35 30.32 -9.08
C THR A 90 -0.93 29.87 -8.75
N VAL A 91 -0.75 28.65 -8.20
CA VAL A 91 0.58 28.15 -7.81
C VAL A 91 1.45 27.78 -9.01
N SER A 92 0.85 27.32 -10.11
CA SER A 92 1.56 26.95 -11.34
C SER A 92 1.88 28.11 -12.28
N ARG A 93 1.48 29.36 -11.93
CA ARG A 93 1.53 30.52 -12.84
C ARG A 93 2.91 30.78 -13.47
N MET A 94 3.98 30.50 -12.73
CA MET A 94 5.36 30.71 -13.19
C MET A 94 6.06 29.40 -13.61
N THR A 95 5.37 28.28 -13.50
CA THR A 95 5.91 26.95 -13.78
C THR A 95 5.71 26.59 -15.24
N LYS A 96 6.81 26.41 -15.99
CA LYS A 96 6.74 26.10 -17.42
C LYS A 96 6.45 24.64 -17.68
N ARG A 97 6.91 23.73 -16.80
CA ARG A 97 6.80 22.29 -16.98
C ARG A 97 6.25 21.63 -15.71
N VAL A 98 5.04 21.08 -15.80
CA VAL A 98 4.35 20.44 -14.66
C VAL A 98 4.33 18.94 -14.88
N GLY A 99 4.96 18.21 -13.95
CA GLY A 99 4.91 16.76 -13.86
C GLY A 99 3.55 16.28 -13.35
N LEU A 100 3.02 15.22 -13.95
CA LEU A 100 1.82 14.50 -13.52
C LEU A 100 2.13 13.00 -13.38
N GLU A 101 1.69 12.39 -12.29
CA GLU A 101 1.85 10.96 -12.05
C GLU A 101 1.03 10.12 -13.04
N ALA A 102 1.68 9.63 -14.10
CA ALA A 102 1.01 8.99 -15.24
C ALA A 102 0.19 7.76 -14.85
N GLN A 103 0.64 7.04 -13.82
CA GLN A 103 -0.01 5.83 -13.29
C GLN A 103 -1.16 6.13 -12.30
N SER A 104 -1.31 7.38 -11.86
CA SER A 104 -2.34 7.78 -10.89
C SER A 104 -3.43 8.65 -11.51
N VAL A 105 -3.08 9.53 -12.45
CA VAL A 105 -4.02 10.47 -13.06
C VAL A 105 -4.88 9.76 -14.12
N THR A 106 -6.19 9.70 -13.91
CA THR A 106 -7.12 9.18 -14.92
C THR A 106 -7.16 10.08 -16.16
N TRP A 107 -7.50 9.51 -17.32
CA TRP A 107 -7.65 10.28 -18.57
C TRP A 107 -8.56 11.51 -18.38
N ALA A 108 -9.70 11.35 -17.69
CA ALA A 108 -10.66 12.42 -17.49
C ALA A 108 -10.10 13.52 -16.60
N ARG A 109 -9.35 13.13 -15.56
CA ARG A 109 -8.67 14.09 -14.70
C ARG A 109 -7.59 14.84 -15.47
N MET A 110 -6.78 14.14 -16.28
CA MET A 110 -5.77 14.75 -17.15
C MET A 110 -6.38 15.83 -18.06
N LYS A 111 -7.52 15.55 -18.72
CA LYS A 111 -8.23 16.57 -19.52
C LYS A 111 -8.71 17.78 -18.74
N SER A 112 -9.12 17.59 -17.49
CA SER A 112 -9.45 18.74 -16.64
C SER A 112 -8.20 19.54 -16.27
N LEU A 113 -7.07 18.85 -16.03
CA LEU A 113 -5.79 19.46 -15.67
C LEU A 113 -5.13 20.19 -16.84
N GLU A 114 -5.31 19.75 -18.10
CA GLU A 114 -4.88 20.50 -19.30
C GLU A 114 -5.46 21.92 -19.31
N LYS A 115 -6.71 22.10 -18.85
CA LYS A 115 -7.35 23.43 -18.73
C LYS A 115 -6.88 24.22 -17.51
N VAL A 116 -6.39 23.54 -16.48
CA VAL A 116 -5.81 24.15 -15.29
C VAL A 116 -4.42 24.68 -15.63
N PHE A 117 -3.60 23.87 -16.29
CA PHE A 117 -2.21 24.16 -16.61
C PHE A 117 -2.04 24.61 -18.07
N GLU A 118 -2.99 25.39 -18.61
CA GLU A 118 -2.98 25.80 -20.03
C GLU A 118 -1.76 26.65 -20.42
N SER A 119 -1.07 27.24 -19.44
CA SER A 119 0.16 28.03 -19.61
C SER A 119 1.45 27.22 -19.38
N SER A 120 1.32 25.92 -19.11
CA SER A 120 2.44 25.02 -18.81
C SER A 120 2.44 23.82 -19.76
N GLU A 121 3.62 23.31 -20.04
CA GLU A 121 3.78 22.00 -20.67
C GLU A 121 3.58 20.90 -19.63
N LEU A 122 2.69 19.95 -19.90
CA LEU A 122 2.51 18.77 -19.05
C LEU A 122 3.55 17.70 -19.38
N ARG A 123 4.21 17.18 -18.33
CA ARG A 123 5.14 16.06 -18.40
C ARG A 123 4.53 14.88 -17.66
N PHE A 124 4.35 13.75 -18.33
CA PHE A 124 3.90 12.53 -17.69
C PHE A 124 5.09 11.82 -17.07
N THR A 125 5.10 11.72 -15.75
CA THR A 125 6.20 11.14 -14.98
C THR A 125 5.79 9.80 -14.41
N GLU A 126 6.76 8.90 -14.31
CA GLU A 126 6.62 7.56 -13.73
C GLU A 126 7.77 7.33 -12.75
N GLY A 127 7.49 6.64 -11.64
CA GLY A 127 8.52 6.17 -10.73
C GLY A 127 9.15 7.22 -9.80
N LEU A 128 8.87 8.51 -9.92
CA LEU A 128 9.58 9.55 -9.15
C LEU A 128 9.48 9.35 -7.64
N VAL A 129 8.27 9.07 -7.14
CA VAL A 129 8.03 8.82 -5.71
C VAL A 129 8.20 7.34 -5.39
N GLU A 130 7.81 6.45 -6.31
CA GLU A 130 7.91 5.00 -6.13
C GLU A 130 9.36 4.55 -5.93
N ASP A 131 10.31 5.12 -6.67
CA ASP A 131 11.75 4.83 -6.51
C ASP A 131 12.22 5.14 -5.09
N LEU A 132 11.77 6.26 -4.51
CA LEU A 132 12.11 6.64 -3.13
C LEU A 132 11.53 5.64 -2.15
N ARG A 133 10.30 5.18 -2.40
CA ARG A 133 9.58 4.19 -1.58
C ARG A 133 10.17 2.78 -1.68
N GLN A 134 11.04 2.49 -2.64
CA GLN A 134 11.68 1.16 -2.73
C GLN A 134 12.59 0.91 -1.53
N ILE A 135 13.34 1.93 -1.10
CA ILE A 135 14.25 1.86 0.05
C ILE A 135 13.54 2.38 1.30
N LYS A 136 13.28 1.48 2.25
CA LYS A 136 12.52 1.79 3.46
C LYS A 136 13.42 2.39 4.52
N ASP A 137 12.93 3.42 5.20
CA ASP A 137 13.56 3.91 6.42
C ASP A 137 13.25 3.01 7.65
N LYS A 138 13.87 3.31 8.79
CA LYS A 138 13.71 2.52 10.02
C LYS A 138 12.28 2.54 10.55
N GLY A 139 11.59 3.67 10.44
CA GLY A 139 10.18 3.80 10.83
C GLY A 139 9.28 2.90 9.98
N GLU A 140 9.49 2.91 8.66
CA GLU A 140 8.78 2.04 7.72
C GLU A 140 9.01 0.55 8.01
N ILE A 141 10.28 0.15 8.19
CA ILE A 141 10.63 -1.24 8.53
C ILE A 141 9.99 -1.66 9.85
N THR A 142 9.92 -0.76 10.84
CA THR A 142 9.26 -1.05 12.12
C THR A 142 7.78 -1.35 11.91
N LEU A 143 7.07 -0.53 11.13
CA LEU A 143 5.65 -0.77 10.84
C LEU A 143 5.42 -2.06 10.04
N MET A 144 6.29 -2.35 9.05
CA MET A 144 6.22 -3.61 8.30
C MET A 144 6.45 -4.84 9.18
N LYS A 145 7.40 -4.78 10.13
CA LYS A 145 7.61 -5.85 11.12
C LYS A 145 6.39 -6.04 12.01
N THR A 146 5.79 -4.96 12.49
CA THR A 146 4.55 -5.06 13.27
C THR A 146 3.40 -5.67 12.47
N ALA A 147 3.24 -5.31 11.20
CA ALA A 147 2.26 -5.95 10.32
C ALA A 147 2.53 -7.46 10.16
N ALA A 148 3.81 -7.87 10.03
CA ALA A 148 4.18 -9.28 9.93
C ALA A 148 3.90 -10.03 11.24
N GLU A 149 4.20 -9.44 12.39
CA GLU A 149 3.91 -10.05 13.70
C GLU A 149 2.41 -10.24 13.94
N ILE A 150 1.57 -9.31 13.47
CA ILE A 150 0.11 -9.45 13.54
C ILE A 150 -0.34 -10.64 12.69
N ALA A 151 0.17 -10.73 11.46
CA ALA A 151 -0.10 -11.83 10.54
C ALA A 151 0.30 -13.20 11.14
N ASP A 152 1.54 -13.31 11.63
CA ASP A 152 2.10 -14.53 12.24
C ASP A 152 1.24 -15.00 13.41
N LYS A 153 0.91 -14.10 14.35
CA LYS A 153 0.09 -14.45 15.50
C LYS A 153 -1.35 -14.78 15.11
N ALA A 154 -1.90 -14.13 14.08
CA ALA A 154 -3.25 -14.42 13.62
C ALA A 154 -3.33 -15.83 13.03
N LEU A 155 -2.38 -16.18 12.16
CA LEU A 155 -2.27 -17.52 11.61
C LEU A 155 -2.05 -18.56 12.72
N ALA A 156 -1.14 -18.30 13.67
CA ALA A 156 -0.89 -19.23 14.77
C ALA A 156 -2.14 -19.51 15.62
N ASN A 157 -2.98 -18.50 15.86
CA ASN A 157 -4.22 -18.66 16.63
C ASN A 157 -5.29 -19.45 15.89
N ILE A 158 -5.37 -19.31 14.56
CA ILE A 158 -6.37 -20.04 13.74
C ILE A 158 -5.83 -21.36 13.21
N TRP A 159 -4.52 -21.63 13.34
CA TRP A 159 -3.90 -22.86 12.86
C TRP A 159 -4.61 -24.14 13.33
N PRO A 160 -5.09 -24.25 14.59
CA PRO A 160 -5.86 -25.42 15.03
C PRO A 160 -7.19 -25.62 14.28
N MET A 161 -7.75 -24.58 13.64
CA MET A 161 -8.95 -24.70 12.81
C MET A 161 -8.70 -25.36 11.46
N LEU A 162 -7.44 -25.55 11.04
CA LEU A 162 -7.10 -26.26 9.80
C LEU A 162 -7.28 -27.77 9.98
N GLU A 163 -8.55 -28.18 10.07
CA GLU A 163 -9.00 -29.56 10.27
C GLU A 163 -10.09 -29.95 9.27
N THR A 164 -10.49 -31.21 9.28
CA THR A 164 -11.57 -31.69 8.41
C THR A 164 -12.91 -31.09 8.81
N GLY A 165 -13.75 -30.73 7.83
CA GLY A 165 -15.14 -30.33 8.08
C GLY A 165 -15.39 -28.82 8.11
N VAL A 166 -14.35 -27.99 8.12
CA VAL A 166 -14.46 -26.53 7.93
C VAL A 166 -14.29 -26.17 6.46
N SER A 167 -14.95 -25.11 5.99
CA SER A 167 -14.76 -24.58 4.64
C SER A 167 -13.56 -23.64 4.52
N GLU A 168 -13.01 -23.51 3.31
CA GLU A 168 -11.98 -22.51 3.00
C GLU A 168 -12.42 -21.10 3.43
N LYS A 169 -13.69 -20.76 3.16
CA LYS A 169 -14.28 -19.47 3.52
C LYS A 169 -14.33 -19.25 5.03
N GLU A 170 -14.75 -20.22 5.82
CA GLU A 170 -14.77 -20.12 7.29
C GLU A 170 -13.37 -19.85 7.85
N VAL A 171 -12.36 -20.56 7.33
CA VAL A 171 -10.95 -20.33 7.72
C VAL A 171 -10.49 -18.92 7.34
N SER A 172 -10.79 -18.45 6.12
CA SER A 172 -10.40 -17.09 5.69
C SER A 172 -11.06 -16.00 6.54
N THR A 173 -12.35 -16.13 6.86
CA THR A 173 -13.07 -15.17 7.70
C THR A 173 -12.49 -15.15 9.10
N ALA A 174 -12.19 -16.31 9.69
CA ALA A 174 -11.57 -16.38 11.00
C ALA A 174 -10.17 -15.74 11.03
N LEU A 175 -9.37 -15.94 9.97
CA LEU A 175 -8.04 -15.35 9.85
C LEU A 175 -8.11 -13.82 9.73
N ASP A 176 -9.00 -13.29 8.89
CA ASP A 176 -9.20 -11.85 8.70
C ASP A 176 -9.67 -11.17 10.00
N GLU A 177 -10.66 -11.77 10.68
CA GLU A 177 -11.11 -11.29 11.98
C GLU A 177 -9.99 -11.32 13.03
N MET A 178 -9.17 -12.37 13.02
CA MET A 178 -8.09 -12.53 13.98
C MET A 178 -7.01 -11.47 13.77
N MET A 179 -6.65 -11.12 12.52
CA MET A 179 -5.72 -10.02 12.26
C MET A 179 -6.24 -8.68 12.80
N VAL A 180 -7.51 -8.37 12.59
CA VAL A 180 -8.14 -7.13 13.12
C VAL A 180 -8.15 -7.15 14.65
N LYS A 181 -8.52 -8.28 15.28
CA LYS A 181 -8.48 -8.44 16.75
C LYS A 181 -7.08 -8.23 17.33
N GLN A 182 -6.03 -8.44 16.52
CA GLN A 182 -4.64 -8.24 16.91
C GLN A 182 -4.05 -6.88 16.54
N GLY A 183 -4.89 -5.96 16.03
CA GLY A 183 -4.54 -4.57 15.82
C GLY A 183 -4.25 -4.20 14.37
N ALA A 184 -4.55 -5.07 13.39
CA ALA A 184 -4.57 -4.65 11.99
C ALA A 184 -5.73 -3.68 11.72
N GLU A 185 -5.51 -2.71 10.82
CA GLU A 185 -6.55 -1.83 10.27
C GLU A 185 -7.44 -2.58 9.24
N GLY A 186 -6.96 -3.72 8.77
CA GLY A 186 -7.64 -4.59 7.82
C GLY A 186 -6.68 -5.63 7.24
N THR A 187 -7.09 -6.29 6.17
CA THR A 187 -6.23 -7.18 5.40
C THR A 187 -5.37 -6.39 4.41
N ALA A 188 -4.17 -6.87 4.11
CA ALA A 188 -3.31 -6.28 3.09
C ALA A 188 -3.86 -6.48 1.66
N PHE A 189 -4.53 -7.61 1.44
CA PHE A 189 -5.17 -8.07 0.21
C PHE A 189 -6.27 -9.10 0.53
N GLU A 190 -6.97 -9.62 -0.48
CA GLU A 190 -7.96 -10.70 -0.30
C GLU A 190 -7.24 -11.98 0.14
N THR A 191 -7.47 -12.42 1.38
CA THR A 191 -6.88 -13.65 1.95
C THR A 191 -7.22 -14.89 1.09
N ILE A 192 -6.22 -15.73 0.84
CA ILE A 192 -6.36 -17.00 0.13
C ILE A 192 -6.30 -18.14 1.13
N ILE A 193 -7.31 -19.00 1.10
CA ILE A 193 -7.33 -20.34 1.68
C ILE A 193 -7.73 -21.27 0.54
N ALA A 194 -6.82 -22.14 0.13
CA ALA A 194 -7.00 -23.00 -1.03
C ALA A 194 -6.66 -24.45 -0.68
N ALA A 195 -7.68 -25.31 -0.61
CA ALA A 195 -7.58 -26.67 -0.13
C ALA A 195 -7.75 -27.72 -1.26
N GLY A 196 -7.02 -28.82 -1.16
CA GLY A 196 -7.06 -29.93 -2.11
C GLY A 196 -6.80 -29.45 -3.54
N PRO A 197 -7.69 -29.72 -4.54
CA PRO A 197 -7.49 -29.25 -5.91
C PRO A 197 -7.38 -27.73 -6.06
N ASN A 198 -7.93 -26.93 -5.14
CA ASN A 198 -7.81 -25.48 -5.18
C ASN A 198 -6.37 -25.03 -4.85
N SER A 199 -5.61 -25.79 -4.08
CA SER A 199 -4.21 -25.48 -3.74
C SER A 199 -3.29 -25.38 -4.97
N ALA A 200 -3.69 -25.97 -6.11
CA ALA A 200 -2.98 -25.85 -7.38
C ALA A 200 -3.28 -24.55 -8.15
N ARG A 201 -4.14 -23.67 -7.62
CA ARG A 201 -4.55 -22.41 -8.26
C ARG A 201 -3.91 -21.21 -7.53
N PRO A 202 -2.93 -20.50 -8.13
CA PRO A 202 -2.17 -19.44 -7.45
C PRO A 202 -3.01 -18.25 -6.93
N HIS A 203 -4.15 -17.97 -7.57
CA HIS A 203 -5.05 -16.87 -7.17
C HIS A 203 -6.45 -17.41 -6.84
N ALA A 204 -6.50 -18.55 -6.15
CA ALA A 204 -7.75 -19.09 -5.64
C ALA A 204 -8.46 -18.08 -4.73
N ARG A 205 -9.79 -18.04 -4.81
CA ARG A 205 -10.63 -17.32 -3.84
C ARG A 205 -11.25 -18.35 -2.91
N PRO A 206 -11.17 -18.16 -1.57
CA PRO A 206 -11.79 -19.09 -0.62
C PRO A 206 -13.27 -19.28 -0.93
N GLY A 207 -13.70 -20.54 -1.06
CA GLY A 207 -15.09 -20.89 -1.35
C GLY A 207 -15.71 -21.80 -0.28
N ASP A 208 -16.84 -22.41 -0.64
CA ASP A 208 -17.57 -23.32 0.26
C ASP A 208 -16.97 -24.75 0.28
N ARG A 209 -15.78 -24.95 -0.30
CA ARG A 209 -15.12 -26.26 -0.31
C ARG A 209 -14.73 -26.63 1.12
N ILE A 210 -15.17 -27.81 1.56
CA ILE A 210 -14.83 -28.38 2.86
C ILE A 210 -13.43 -29.01 2.83
N LEU A 211 -12.60 -28.63 3.80
CA LEU A 211 -11.30 -29.25 4.06
C LEU A 211 -11.50 -30.73 4.42
N SER A 212 -10.72 -31.59 3.77
CA SER A 212 -10.78 -33.04 3.89
C SER A 212 -9.42 -33.62 4.27
N GLU A 213 -9.43 -34.81 4.88
CA GLU A 213 -8.22 -35.51 5.30
C GLU A 213 -7.24 -35.65 4.13
N GLY A 214 -5.98 -35.29 4.36
CA GLY A 214 -4.92 -35.36 3.37
C GLY A 214 -4.86 -34.22 2.36
N ASP A 215 -5.78 -33.24 2.39
CA ASP A 215 -5.72 -32.06 1.54
C ASP A 215 -4.45 -31.26 1.80
N LEU A 216 -3.76 -30.85 0.72
CA LEU A 216 -2.85 -29.71 0.79
C LEU A 216 -3.67 -28.43 0.93
N VAL A 217 -3.24 -27.54 1.81
CA VAL A 217 -3.87 -26.24 2.05
C VAL A 217 -2.82 -25.15 1.93
N VAL A 218 -3.10 -24.16 1.09
CA VAL A 218 -2.32 -22.92 0.97
C VAL A 218 -3.06 -21.82 1.70
N CYS A 219 -2.37 -21.15 2.63
CA CYS A 219 -2.83 -19.96 3.33
C CYS A 219 -1.94 -18.79 2.88
N ASP A 220 -2.50 -17.85 2.12
CA ASP A 220 -1.82 -16.63 1.66
C ASP A 220 -2.52 -15.41 2.24
N MET A 221 -1.79 -14.59 2.98
CA MET A 221 -2.40 -13.54 3.80
C MET A 221 -1.41 -12.42 4.11
N GLY A 222 -1.93 -11.22 4.35
CA GLY A 222 -1.17 -10.10 4.88
C GLY A 222 -2.01 -9.21 5.78
N ALA A 223 -1.39 -8.58 6.78
CA ALA A 223 -2.03 -7.58 7.63
C ALA A 223 -1.73 -6.16 7.12
N LEU A 224 -2.72 -5.27 7.19
CA LEU A 224 -2.54 -3.83 7.01
C LEU A 224 -2.37 -3.17 8.38
N TYR A 225 -1.26 -2.48 8.60
CA TYR A 225 -0.97 -1.76 9.84
C TYR A 225 -0.35 -0.39 9.54
N LYS A 226 -1.08 0.68 9.88
CA LYS A 226 -0.67 2.08 9.70
C LYS A 226 -0.18 2.37 8.28
N ASN A 227 -0.95 1.95 7.27
CA ASN A 227 -0.62 2.01 5.84
C ASN A 227 0.55 1.13 5.34
N TYR A 228 1.20 0.33 6.19
CA TYR A 228 2.19 -0.66 5.78
C TYR A 228 1.57 -2.06 5.76
N ARG A 229 2.04 -2.90 4.86
CA ARG A 229 1.50 -4.24 4.62
C ARG A 229 2.56 -5.29 4.95
N SER A 230 2.12 -6.39 5.52
CA SER A 230 2.85 -7.67 5.48
C SER A 230 2.28 -8.56 4.38
N ASP A 231 3.01 -9.62 4.07
CA ASP A 231 2.63 -10.65 3.10
C ASP A 231 3.36 -11.94 3.48
N MET A 232 2.61 -13.01 3.73
CA MET A 232 3.19 -14.33 3.90
C MET A 232 2.26 -15.42 3.36
N THR A 233 2.88 -16.47 2.85
CA THR A 233 2.21 -17.71 2.49
C THR A 233 2.74 -18.87 3.35
N ARG A 234 1.84 -19.72 3.84
CA ARG A 234 2.17 -21.01 4.47
C ARG A 234 1.36 -22.12 3.81
N SER A 235 1.95 -23.30 3.72
CA SER A 235 1.27 -24.49 3.19
C SER A 235 1.36 -25.62 4.20
N THR A 236 0.28 -26.36 4.32
CA THR A 236 0.18 -27.52 5.23
C THR A 236 -0.63 -28.63 4.58
N ARG A 237 -0.72 -29.77 5.27
CA ARG A 237 -1.59 -30.87 4.91
C ARG A 237 -2.52 -31.23 6.07
N ILE A 238 -3.81 -31.37 5.79
CA ILE A 238 -4.80 -31.80 6.79
C ILE A 238 -4.49 -33.24 7.21
N GLY A 239 -4.42 -33.48 8.52
CA GLY A 239 -4.00 -34.77 9.08
C GLY A 239 -2.49 -34.95 9.29
N GLY A 240 -1.70 -33.89 9.07
CA GLY A 240 -0.24 -33.89 9.24
C GLY A 240 0.54 -34.06 7.93
N THR A 241 1.87 -34.14 8.01
CA THR A 241 2.74 -34.16 6.82
C THR A 241 2.52 -35.40 5.96
N GLY A 242 2.36 -36.56 6.60
CA GLY A 242 2.22 -37.87 5.96
C GLY A 242 3.38 -38.20 5.01
N THR A 243 3.12 -38.97 3.96
CA THR A 243 4.13 -39.42 2.98
C THR A 243 3.63 -39.26 1.53
N GLY A 244 4.54 -39.52 0.59
CA GLY A 244 4.25 -39.53 -0.85
C GLY A 244 4.37 -38.15 -1.50
N GLN A 245 3.87 -38.05 -2.73
CA GLN A 245 4.03 -36.88 -3.58
C GLN A 245 3.64 -35.54 -2.92
N PRO A 246 2.54 -35.41 -2.13
CA PRO A 246 2.22 -34.15 -1.45
C PRO A 246 3.28 -33.71 -0.42
N ALA A 247 3.88 -34.67 0.29
CA ALA A 247 4.93 -34.37 1.27
C ALA A 247 6.23 -33.93 0.55
N GLU A 248 6.60 -34.62 -0.53
CA GLU A 248 7.73 -34.26 -1.38
C GLU A 248 7.57 -32.85 -1.97
N MET A 249 6.36 -32.49 -2.42
CA MET A 249 6.08 -31.13 -2.92
C MET A 249 6.30 -30.05 -1.86
N LEU A 250 5.80 -30.26 -0.63
CA LEU A 250 6.02 -29.32 0.47
C LEU A 250 7.50 -29.18 0.81
N GLU A 251 8.25 -30.29 0.82
CA GLU A 251 9.69 -30.30 1.11
C GLU A 251 10.50 -29.56 0.05
N VAL A 252 10.27 -29.84 -1.24
CA VAL A 252 10.97 -29.17 -2.34
C VAL A 252 10.72 -27.65 -2.33
N VAL A 253 9.48 -27.21 -2.08
CA VAL A 253 9.16 -25.78 -1.97
C VAL A 253 9.84 -25.15 -0.76
N LEU A 254 9.87 -25.85 0.38
CA LEU A 254 10.57 -25.37 1.59
C LEU A 254 12.08 -25.26 1.37
N GLU A 255 12.71 -26.22 0.70
CA GLU A 255 14.13 -26.19 0.36
C GLU A 255 14.45 -25.03 -0.58
N ALA A 256 13.65 -24.85 -1.64
CA ALA A 256 13.79 -23.73 -2.57
C ALA A 256 13.65 -22.37 -1.86
N GLN A 257 12.68 -22.24 -0.94
CA GLN A 257 12.46 -21.01 -0.18
C GLN A 257 13.64 -20.69 0.75
N LYS A 258 14.25 -21.69 1.40
CA LYS A 258 15.43 -21.51 2.26
C LYS A 258 16.70 -21.12 1.49
N ALA A 259 16.76 -21.43 0.19
CA ALA A 259 17.92 -21.15 -0.65
C ALA A 259 17.94 -19.73 -1.24
N GLY A 260 16.79 -19.05 -1.29
CA GLY A 260 16.65 -17.67 -1.80
C GLY A 260 16.99 -16.62 -0.75
#